data_AF-A0A8C8H9L0-F1
#
_entry.id   AF-A0A8C8H9L0-F1
#
_cell.length_a   1.000
_cell.length_b   1.000
_cell.length_c   1.000
_cell.angle_alpha   90.00
_cell.angle_beta   90.00
_cell.angle_gamma   90.00
#
_symmetry.space_group_name_H-M   'P 1'
#
loop_
_entity.id
_entity.type
_entity.pdbx_description
1 polymer ?
#
loop_
_entity_poly.entity_id
_entity_poly.type
_entity_poly.pdbx_seq_one_letter_code
_entity_poly.pdbx_strand_id
1 'polypeptide(L)'
;PKEGADVGFYCLWIFISAAYLRDQIRELEPLRARLVVVSEQCEKRILGLREEERVEIRALKQERQHRQKVIENMRETQSSLQTQVQCLPTRFNLAAQYLMYREECDARKLLIANISSMSYGPDEEPEEEQEVEIEDPVKEKLALKVCREDLTKAQVELNRLHAEYGDVVPRRDWETLDHTHKENLLKVQFSEMFDSTTARDSLQGELEGFKEASTPRPEWEQCADVLGGSERWADLSQGQSSQRRLEILLAELGGKNSEFFTGLGTSDDVPIYLRYEGQLKNHRLKKNAVVRILKEVWKEKVMEDGRRMLNDVNLYRSQFAQVIYLFHCCLKSVNRFERITRGIVFFIHREVTVADLRAAFKNIDPSLDAITLDWVLTMAFQIHQGELEQHTTQMDTELALQHLLAIDVTRAGPRQPYPIMI
;
A
#
# COMPACT_ATOMS: atom_id res chain seq x y z
N PRO A 1 -29.02 78.91 44.66
CA PRO A 1 -27.80 78.34 45.29
C PRO A 1 -27.79 76.81 45.48
N LYS A 2 -28.90 76.07 45.29
CA LYS A 2 -28.93 74.61 45.49
C LYS A 2 -28.79 73.77 44.21
N GLU A 3 -28.90 74.34 43.02
CA GLU A 3 -28.75 73.60 41.76
C GLU A 3 -27.28 73.41 41.30
N GLY A 4 -26.35 74.20 41.82
CA GLY A 4 -24.93 74.14 41.42
C GLY A 4 -24.11 73.02 42.08
N ALA A 5 -24.57 72.47 43.21
CA ALA A 5 -23.82 71.46 43.96
C ALA A 5 -24.02 70.04 43.37
N ASP A 6 -25.22 69.72 42.92
CA ASP A 6 -25.54 68.40 42.34
C ASP A 6 -24.84 68.20 40.99
N VAL A 7 -24.83 69.25 40.15
CA VAL A 7 -24.12 69.24 38.86
C VAL A 7 -22.61 69.02 39.06
N GLY A 8 -22.03 69.53 40.15
CA GLY A 8 -20.63 69.33 40.49
C GLY A 8 -20.27 67.86 40.79
N PHE A 9 -21.13 67.13 41.52
CA PHE A 9 -20.92 65.71 41.80
C PHE A 9 -21.08 64.84 40.56
N TYR A 10 -22.09 65.10 39.73
CA TYR A 10 -22.24 64.39 38.45
C TYR A 10 -21.07 64.66 37.51
N CYS A 11 -20.60 65.90 37.40
CA CYS A 11 -19.42 66.23 36.61
C CYS A 11 -18.15 65.53 37.13
N LEU A 12 -17.94 65.49 38.46
CA LEU A 12 -16.79 64.81 39.06
C LEU A 12 -16.85 63.29 38.84
N TRP A 13 -18.03 62.68 39.01
CA TRP A 13 -18.23 61.24 38.77
C TRP A 13 -18.04 60.88 37.30
N ILE A 14 -18.54 61.70 36.36
CA ILE A 14 -18.28 61.53 34.93
C ILE A 14 -16.78 61.63 34.65
N PHE A 15 -16.08 62.58 35.27
CA PHE A 15 -14.64 62.77 35.05
C PHE A 15 -13.81 61.59 35.57
N ILE A 16 -14.10 61.10 36.77
CA ILE A 16 -13.44 59.93 37.38
C ILE A 16 -13.75 58.67 36.57
N SER A 17 -15.01 58.45 36.20
CA SER A 17 -15.43 57.30 35.40
C SER A 17 -14.83 57.34 34.00
N ALA A 18 -14.76 58.51 33.37
CA ALA A 18 -14.12 58.68 32.07
C ALA A 18 -12.60 58.48 32.13
N ALA A 19 -11.93 58.91 33.20
CA ALA A 19 -10.51 58.64 33.42
C ALA A 19 -10.26 57.13 33.59
N TYR A 20 -11.05 56.47 34.45
CA TYR A 20 -10.98 55.02 34.66
C TYR A 20 -11.17 54.23 33.35
N LEU A 21 -12.20 54.57 32.56
CA LEU A 21 -12.45 53.90 31.27
C LEU A 21 -11.32 54.16 30.26
N ARG A 22 -10.72 55.35 30.25
CA ARG A 22 -9.56 55.64 29.38
C ARG A 22 -8.33 54.82 29.75
N ASP A 23 -8.07 54.64 31.05
CA ASP A 23 -6.96 53.82 31.51
C ASP A 23 -7.19 52.34 31.20
N GLN A 24 -8.41 51.83 31.38
CA GLN A 24 -8.77 50.47 30.91
C GLN A 24 -8.61 50.30 29.40
N ILE A 25 -9.00 51.30 28.60
CA ILE A 25 -8.81 51.27 27.15
C ILE A 25 -7.31 51.19 26.81
N ARG A 26 -6.46 51.99 27.48
CA ARG A 26 -5.00 51.98 27.28
C ARG A 26 -4.36 50.64 27.63
N GLU A 27 -4.83 49.97 28.68
CA GLU A 27 -4.34 48.64 29.07
C GLU A 27 -4.77 47.55 28.07
N LEU A 28 -5.99 47.63 27.52
CA LEU A 28 -6.53 46.65 26.57
C LEU A 28 -6.06 46.84 25.12
N GLU A 29 -5.64 48.05 24.74
CA GLU A 29 -5.16 48.39 23.40
C GLU A 29 -4.01 47.50 22.89
N PRO A 30 -2.94 47.20 23.66
CA PRO A 30 -1.89 46.28 23.22
C PRO A 30 -2.38 44.82 23.10
N LEU A 31 -3.36 44.41 23.92
CA LEU A 31 -3.95 43.07 23.82
C LEU A 31 -4.79 42.95 22.54
N ARG A 32 -5.58 43.99 22.22
CA ARG A 32 -6.33 44.06 20.96
C ARG A 32 -5.40 44.05 19.75
N ALA A 33 -4.31 44.80 19.78
CA ALA A 33 -3.31 44.80 18.71
C ALA A 33 -2.67 43.41 18.52
N ARG A 34 -2.29 42.75 19.62
CA ARG A 34 -1.77 41.37 19.56
C ARG A 34 -2.80 40.38 19.02
N LEU A 35 -4.07 40.52 19.41
CA LEU A 35 -5.14 39.66 18.93
C LEU A 35 -5.32 39.76 17.41
N VAL A 36 -5.26 40.98 16.86
CA VAL A 36 -5.35 41.22 15.40
C VAL A 36 -4.18 40.55 14.66
N VAL A 37 -2.96 40.67 15.18
CA VAL A 37 -1.79 40.01 14.57
C VAL A 37 -1.92 38.50 14.59
N VAL A 38 -2.36 37.92 15.71
CA VAL A 38 -2.58 36.47 15.82
C VAL A 38 -3.73 36.02 14.91
N SER A 39 -4.81 36.78 14.79
CA SER A 39 -5.91 36.44 13.87
C SER A 39 -5.45 36.46 12.41
N GLU A 40 -4.66 37.47 11.99
CA GLU A 40 -4.09 37.51 10.64
C GLU A 40 -3.14 36.33 10.37
N GLN A 41 -2.35 35.92 11.37
CA GLN A 41 -1.46 34.75 11.25
C GLN A 41 -2.27 33.45 11.11
N CYS A 42 -3.34 33.30 11.89
CA CYS A 42 -4.25 32.16 11.79
C CYS A 42 -4.94 32.13 10.42
N GLU A 43 -5.46 33.26 9.93
CA GLU A 43 -6.08 33.36 8.61
C GLU A 43 -5.11 32.98 7.49
N LYS A 44 -3.87 33.50 7.52
CA LYS A 44 -2.81 33.14 6.57
C LYS A 44 -2.52 31.64 6.60
N ARG A 45 -2.44 31.04 7.79
CA ARG A 45 -2.20 29.60 7.94
C ARG A 45 -3.35 28.76 7.39
N ILE A 46 -4.60 29.17 7.64
CA ILE A 46 -5.80 28.51 7.11
C ILE A 46 -5.82 28.59 5.57
N LEU A 47 -5.49 29.75 5.00
CA LEU A 47 -5.43 29.92 3.55
C LEU A 47 -4.32 29.09 2.90
N GLY A 48 -3.15 29.01 3.55
CA GLY A 48 -2.04 28.15 3.10
C GLY A 48 -2.46 26.68 3.03
N LEU A 49 -3.01 26.15 4.13
CA LEU A 49 -3.51 24.76 4.19
C LEU A 49 -4.56 24.48 3.11
N ARG A 50 -5.51 25.42 2.89
CA ARG A 50 -6.53 25.27 1.84
C ARG A 50 -5.96 25.28 0.42
N GLU A 51 -4.84 25.96 0.16
CA GLU A 51 -4.18 25.89 -1.15
C GLU A 51 -3.44 24.57 -1.31
N GLU A 52 -2.71 24.12 -0.28
CA GLU A 52 -2.03 22.82 -0.26
C GLU A 52 -3.02 21.68 -0.50
N GLU A 53 -4.13 21.64 0.23
CA GLU A 53 -5.22 20.68 0.04
C GLU A 53 -5.78 20.72 -1.39
N ARG A 54 -5.95 21.92 -1.98
CA ARG A 54 -6.45 22.05 -3.36
C ARG A 54 -5.45 21.54 -4.39
N VAL A 55 -4.15 21.71 -4.17
CA VAL A 55 -3.11 21.15 -5.03
C VAL A 55 -3.10 19.63 -4.91
N GLU A 56 -3.13 19.10 -3.70
CA GLU A 56 -3.15 17.65 -3.45
C GLU A 56 -4.39 16.98 -4.05
N ILE A 57 -5.57 17.55 -3.83
CA ILE A 57 -6.82 17.05 -4.43
C ILE A 57 -6.75 17.05 -5.97
N ARG A 58 -6.13 18.07 -6.57
CA ARG A 58 -5.93 18.13 -8.03
C ARG A 58 -4.99 17.02 -8.50
N ALA A 59 -3.86 16.81 -7.83
CA ALA A 59 -2.90 15.76 -8.16
C ALA A 59 -3.54 14.36 -8.03
N LEU A 60 -4.22 14.08 -6.92
CA LEU A 60 -4.91 12.82 -6.70
C LEU A 60 -6.03 12.57 -7.73
N LYS A 61 -6.75 13.61 -8.14
CA LYS A 61 -7.75 13.49 -9.22
C LYS A 61 -7.12 13.10 -10.56
N GLN A 62 -5.97 13.68 -10.91
CA GLN A 62 -5.25 13.34 -12.13
C GLN A 62 -4.74 11.90 -12.09
N GLU A 63 -4.14 11.49 -10.98
CA GLU A 63 -3.65 10.12 -10.81
C GLU A 63 -4.79 9.10 -10.88
N ARG A 64 -5.92 9.38 -10.20
CA ARG A 64 -7.13 8.54 -10.30
C ARG A 64 -7.63 8.42 -11.73
N GLN A 65 -7.68 9.52 -12.50
CA GLN A 65 -8.06 9.48 -13.90
C GLN A 65 -7.10 8.64 -14.74
N HIS A 66 -5.79 8.78 -14.50
CA HIS A 66 -4.79 7.98 -15.19
C HIS A 66 -4.96 6.48 -14.89
N ARG A 67 -5.06 6.11 -13.61
CA ARG A 67 -5.30 4.71 -13.21
C ARG A 67 -6.61 4.15 -13.80
N GLN A 68 -7.66 4.96 -13.85
CA GLN A 68 -8.94 4.55 -14.45
C GLN A 68 -8.78 4.23 -15.95
N LYS A 69 -8.01 5.03 -16.70
CA LYS A 69 -7.73 4.75 -18.13
C LYS A 69 -6.96 3.45 -18.30
N VAL A 70 -5.96 3.19 -17.44
CA VAL A 70 -5.20 1.94 -17.48
C VAL A 70 -6.11 0.73 -17.22
N ILE A 71 -7.02 0.84 -16.23
CA ILE A 71 -8.00 -0.22 -15.96
C ILE A 71 -8.90 -0.46 -17.16
N GLU A 72 -9.38 0.59 -17.83
CA GLU A 72 -10.23 0.45 -19.00
C GLU A 72 -9.50 -0.24 -20.16
N ASN A 73 -8.29 0.23 -20.50
CA ASN A 73 -7.46 -0.42 -21.52
C ASN A 73 -7.20 -1.90 -21.19
N MET A 74 -6.93 -2.20 -19.91
CA MET A 74 -6.67 -3.57 -19.48
C MET A 74 -7.93 -4.45 -19.54
N ARG A 75 -9.12 -3.87 -19.31
CA ARG A 75 -10.41 -4.56 -19.52
C ARG A 75 -10.71 -4.79 -21.00
N GLU A 76 -10.41 -3.82 -21.85
CA GLU A 76 -10.57 -3.95 -23.31
C GLU A 76 -9.66 -5.06 -23.86
N THR A 77 -8.38 -5.06 -23.47
CA THR A 77 -7.43 -6.13 -23.85
C THR A 77 -7.88 -7.49 -23.33
N GLN A 78 -8.33 -7.58 -22.09
CA GLN A 78 -8.88 -8.82 -21.53
C GLN A 78 -10.10 -9.31 -22.34
N SER A 79 -11.02 -8.41 -22.68
CA SER A 79 -12.21 -8.74 -23.49
C SER A 79 -11.81 -9.25 -24.88
N SER A 80 -10.88 -8.57 -25.55
CA SER A 80 -10.36 -8.96 -26.86
C SER A 80 -9.73 -10.36 -26.83
N LEU A 81 -8.85 -10.62 -25.87
CA LEU A 81 -8.22 -11.93 -25.68
C LEU A 81 -9.27 -13.01 -25.38
N GLN A 82 -10.26 -12.69 -24.55
CA GLN A 82 -11.34 -13.61 -24.23
C GLN A 82 -12.18 -13.96 -25.47
N THR A 83 -12.48 -12.99 -26.33
CA THR A 83 -13.14 -13.24 -27.62
C THR A 83 -12.29 -14.13 -28.52
N GLN A 84 -10.98 -13.87 -28.62
CA GLN A 84 -10.08 -14.73 -29.41
C GLN A 84 -10.10 -16.17 -28.91
N VAL A 85 -10.00 -16.37 -27.60
CA VAL A 85 -10.07 -17.70 -26.97
C VAL A 85 -11.41 -18.38 -27.27
N GLN A 86 -12.53 -17.65 -27.23
CA GLN A 86 -13.84 -18.19 -27.59
C GLN A 86 -13.97 -18.54 -29.07
N CYS A 87 -13.23 -17.87 -29.97
CA CYS A 87 -13.21 -18.15 -31.40
C CYS A 87 -12.24 -19.28 -31.80
N LEU A 88 -11.36 -19.75 -30.92
CA LEU A 88 -10.44 -20.85 -31.23
C LEU A 88 -11.17 -22.19 -31.52
N PRO A 89 -12.19 -22.62 -30.76
CA PRO A 89 -12.92 -23.86 -31.04
C PRO A 89 -13.61 -23.86 -32.41
N THR A 90 -14.19 -22.74 -32.84
CA THR A 90 -14.80 -22.64 -34.17
C THR A 90 -13.75 -22.73 -35.28
N ARG A 91 -12.57 -22.12 -35.11
CA ARG A 91 -11.43 -22.31 -36.03
C ARG A 91 -10.94 -23.76 -36.08
N PHE A 92 -10.86 -24.43 -34.94
CA PHE A 92 -10.48 -25.85 -34.87
C PHE A 92 -11.49 -26.74 -35.60
N ASN A 93 -12.79 -26.53 -35.37
CA ASN A 93 -13.85 -27.26 -36.07
C ASN A 93 -13.80 -27.03 -37.59
N LEU A 94 -13.54 -25.79 -38.02
CA LEU A 94 -13.39 -25.48 -39.44
C LEU A 94 -12.16 -26.19 -40.05
N ALA A 95 -11.03 -26.20 -39.36
CA ALA A 95 -9.83 -26.92 -39.80
C ALA A 95 -10.06 -28.44 -39.90
N ALA A 96 -10.77 -29.01 -38.92
CA ALA A 96 -11.17 -30.42 -38.95
C ALA A 96 -12.08 -30.71 -40.15
N GLN A 97 -13.04 -29.82 -40.44
CA GLN A 97 -13.93 -29.95 -41.59
C GLN A 97 -13.16 -29.88 -42.93
N TYR A 98 -12.20 -28.96 -43.07
CA TYR A 98 -11.34 -28.89 -44.25
C TYR A 98 -10.49 -30.14 -44.44
N LEU A 99 -9.98 -30.74 -43.36
CA LEU A 99 -9.23 -31.98 -43.42
C LEU A 99 -10.10 -33.12 -43.95
N MET A 100 -11.33 -33.26 -43.43
CA MET A 100 -12.26 -34.30 -43.91
C MET A 100 -12.57 -34.15 -45.41
N TYR A 101 -12.83 -32.93 -45.90
CA TYR A 101 -13.07 -32.71 -47.33
C TYR A 101 -11.86 -33.07 -48.20
N ARG A 102 -10.65 -32.81 -47.70
CA ARG A 102 -9.41 -33.18 -48.39
C ARG A 102 -9.26 -34.70 -48.47
N GLU A 103 -9.43 -35.39 -47.35
CA GLU A 103 -9.36 -36.86 -47.28
C GLU A 103 -10.41 -37.51 -48.17
N GLU A 104 -11.64 -37.00 -48.19
CA GLU A 104 -12.69 -37.47 -49.07
C GLU A 104 -12.34 -37.28 -50.56
N CYS A 105 -11.76 -36.12 -50.92
CA CYS A 105 -11.29 -35.85 -52.27
C CYS A 105 -10.18 -36.82 -52.69
N ASP A 106 -9.21 -37.08 -51.81
CA ASP A 106 -8.10 -37.98 -52.07
C ASP A 106 -8.59 -39.44 -52.18
N ALA A 107 -9.54 -39.87 -51.35
CA ALA A 107 -10.20 -41.17 -51.46
C ALA A 107 -10.95 -41.32 -52.79
N ARG A 108 -11.66 -40.28 -53.25
CA ARG A 108 -12.33 -40.27 -54.56
C ARG A 108 -11.34 -40.37 -55.72
N LYS A 109 -10.20 -39.65 -55.65
CA LYS A 109 -9.14 -39.76 -56.67
C LYS A 109 -8.56 -41.17 -56.71
N LEU A 110 -8.28 -41.78 -55.56
CA LEU A 110 -7.81 -43.17 -55.49
C LEU A 110 -8.84 -44.15 -56.03
N LEU A 111 -10.13 -43.96 -55.72
CA LEU A 111 -11.19 -44.79 -56.27
C LEU A 111 -11.30 -44.66 -57.79
N ILE A 112 -11.27 -43.44 -58.32
CA ILE A 112 -11.29 -43.17 -59.76
C ILE A 112 -10.05 -43.78 -60.44
N ALA A 113 -8.87 -43.64 -59.83
CA ALA A 113 -7.64 -44.23 -60.33
C ALA A 113 -7.72 -45.76 -60.33
N ASN A 114 -8.27 -46.38 -59.28
CA ASN A 114 -8.51 -47.82 -59.20
C ASN A 114 -9.52 -48.29 -60.25
N ILE A 115 -10.65 -47.59 -60.42
CA ILE A 115 -11.64 -47.91 -61.45
C ILE A 115 -11.01 -47.78 -62.84
N SER A 116 -10.24 -46.72 -63.06
CA SER A 116 -9.55 -46.50 -64.33
C SER A 116 -8.51 -47.59 -64.58
N SER A 117 -7.70 -48.00 -63.59
CA SER A 117 -6.75 -49.10 -63.73
C SER A 117 -7.41 -50.46 -63.92
N MET A 118 -8.61 -50.67 -63.36
CA MET A 118 -9.41 -51.88 -63.61
C MET A 118 -10.03 -51.88 -65.02
N SER A 119 -10.42 -50.72 -65.55
CA SER A 119 -10.87 -50.57 -66.95
C SER A 119 -9.72 -50.65 -67.96
N TYR A 120 -8.48 -50.44 -67.53
CA TYR A 120 -7.25 -50.65 -68.31
C TYR A 120 -6.42 -51.83 -67.76
N GLY A 121 -7.07 -52.85 -67.21
CA GLY A 121 -6.40 -54.14 -67.01
C GLY A 121 -5.85 -54.63 -68.34
N PRO A 122 -4.64 -55.21 -68.40
CA PRO A 122 -4.15 -55.76 -69.65
C PRO A 122 -5.15 -56.81 -70.14
N ASP A 123 -5.48 -56.72 -71.43
CA ASP A 123 -5.82 -57.90 -72.21
C ASP A 123 -4.70 -58.93 -72.01
N GLU A 124 -4.78 -59.75 -70.96
CA GLU A 124 -4.12 -61.05 -70.96
C GLU A 124 -4.96 -61.95 -71.88
N GLU A 125 -4.56 -61.90 -73.15
CA GLU A 125 -4.62 -62.93 -74.19
C GLU A 125 -5.87 -63.83 -74.24
N PRO A 126 -6.69 -63.78 -75.31
CA PRO A 126 -7.46 -64.92 -75.72
C PRO A 126 -6.53 -65.90 -76.47
N GLU A 127 -5.83 -66.76 -75.72
CA GLU A 127 -5.53 -68.10 -76.20
C GLU A 127 -6.80 -68.95 -76.00
N GLU A 128 -7.62 -69.02 -77.05
CA GLU A 128 -8.24 -70.25 -77.57
C GLU A 128 -9.20 -69.86 -78.70
N GLU A 129 -9.03 -70.56 -79.82
CA GLU A 129 -9.82 -70.47 -81.03
C GLU A 129 -11.33 -70.50 -80.71
N GLN A 130 -11.99 -69.34 -80.69
CA GLN A 130 -13.44 -69.29 -80.76
C GLN A 130 -13.86 -69.16 -82.21
N GLU A 131 -14.53 -70.23 -82.65
CA GLU A 131 -15.34 -70.32 -83.85
C GLU A 131 -16.04 -69.00 -84.13
N VAL A 132 -16.07 -68.62 -85.41
CA VAL A 132 -16.92 -67.54 -85.90
C VAL A 132 -18.37 -67.93 -85.58
N GLU A 133 -18.85 -67.52 -84.41
CA GLU A 133 -20.27 -67.56 -84.06
C GLU A 133 -20.91 -66.57 -85.02
N ILE A 134 -21.54 -67.11 -86.06
CA ILE A 134 -22.40 -66.35 -86.96
C ILE A 134 -23.47 -65.74 -86.06
N GLU A 135 -23.27 -64.47 -85.72
CA GLU A 135 -24.12 -63.74 -84.80
C GLU A 135 -25.56 -63.86 -85.32
N ASP A 136 -26.42 -64.45 -84.50
CA ASP A 136 -27.79 -64.79 -84.90
C ASP A 136 -28.50 -63.51 -85.40
N PRO A 137 -28.96 -63.45 -86.67
CA PRO A 137 -29.58 -62.25 -87.23
C PRO A 137 -30.85 -61.83 -86.48
N VAL A 138 -31.40 -62.69 -85.62
CA VAL A 138 -32.46 -62.35 -84.67
C VAL A 138 -31.93 -61.51 -83.49
N LYS A 139 -30.75 -61.82 -82.94
CA LYS A 139 -30.10 -61.04 -81.87
C LYS A 139 -29.75 -59.64 -82.35
N GLU A 140 -29.19 -59.50 -83.55
CA GLU A 140 -28.91 -58.17 -84.14
C GLU A 140 -30.18 -57.36 -84.36
N LYS A 141 -31.25 -57.98 -84.87
CA LYS A 141 -32.55 -57.31 -85.03
C LYS A 141 -33.13 -56.87 -83.70
N LEU A 142 -32.96 -57.67 -82.64
CA LEU A 142 -33.42 -57.33 -81.30
C LEU A 142 -32.60 -56.16 -80.73
N ALA A 143 -31.27 -56.21 -80.84
CA ALA A 143 -30.38 -55.12 -80.42
C ALA A 143 -30.67 -53.82 -81.17
N LEU A 144 -30.89 -53.89 -82.49
CA LEU A 144 -31.23 -52.73 -83.31
C LEU A 144 -32.63 -52.17 -82.95
N LYS A 145 -33.58 -53.03 -82.59
CA LYS A 145 -34.89 -52.61 -82.07
C LYS A 145 -34.75 -51.90 -80.72
N VAL A 146 -33.96 -52.45 -79.81
CA VAL A 146 -33.67 -51.83 -78.50
C VAL A 146 -32.96 -50.48 -78.68
N CYS A 147 -31.96 -50.39 -79.56
CA CYS A 147 -31.29 -49.13 -79.87
C CYS A 147 -32.24 -48.08 -80.44
N ARG A 148 -33.19 -48.47 -81.29
CA ARG A 148 -34.22 -47.56 -81.82
C ARG A 148 -35.18 -47.09 -80.73
N GLU A 149 -35.56 -47.98 -79.82
CA GLU A 149 -36.42 -47.64 -78.67
C GLU A 149 -35.70 -46.73 -77.67
N ASP A 150 -34.41 -46.94 -77.43
CA ASP A 150 -33.64 -46.10 -76.53
C ASP A 150 -33.33 -44.74 -77.15
N LEU A 151 -33.12 -44.68 -78.47
CA LEU A 151 -33.01 -43.41 -79.20
C LEU A 151 -34.29 -42.60 -79.10
N THR A 152 -35.47 -43.22 -79.24
CA THR A 152 -36.74 -42.49 -79.11
C THR A 152 -36.98 -42.03 -77.67
N LYS A 153 -36.67 -42.86 -76.67
CA LYS A 153 -36.72 -42.45 -75.25
C LYS A 153 -35.80 -41.27 -74.96
N ALA A 154 -34.55 -41.33 -75.41
CA ALA A 154 -33.58 -40.25 -75.22
C ALA A 154 -34.03 -38.96 -75.91
N GLN A 155 -34.60 -39.05 -77.12
CA GLN A 155 -35.13 -37.88 -77.82
C GLN A 155 -36.34 -37.26 -77.09
N VAL A 156 -37.19 -38.09 -76.49
CA VAL A 156 -38.33 -37.63 -75.68
C VAL A 156 -37.85 -36.94 -74.40
N GLU A 157 -36.89 -37.52 -73.67
CA GLU A 157 -36.30 -36.88 -72.48
C GLU A 157 -35.57 -35.58 -72.84
N LEU A 158 -34.84 -35.52 -73.96
CA LEU A 158 -34.21 -34.29 -74.43
C LEU A 158 -35.26 -33.21 -74.70
N ASN A 159 -36.34 -33.55 -75.37
CA ASN A 159 -37.44 -32.61 -75.64
C ASN A 159 -38.14 -32.17 -74.34
N ARG A 160 -38.29 -33.09 -73.36
CA ARG A 160 -38.82 -32.79 -72.04
C ARG A 160 -37.92 -31.81 -71.28
N LEU A 161 -36.62 -32.08 -71.21
CA LEU A 161 -35.64 -31.18 -70.60
C LEU A 161 -35.58 -29.83 -71.33
N HIS A 162 -35.67 -29.82 -72.65
CA HIS A 162 -35.69 -28.56 -73.41
C HIS A 162 -36.95 -27.74 -73.11
N ALA A 163 -38.10 -28.37 -72.91
CA ALA A 163 -39.33 -27.69 -72.49
C ALA A 163 -39.29 -27.26 -71.01
N GLU A 164 -38.70 -28.07 -70.13
CA GLU A 164 -38.60 -27.80 -68.69
C GLU A 164 -37.55 -26.73 -68.35
N TYR A 165 -36.44 -26.67 -69.10
CA TYR A 165 -35.30 -25.79 -68.84
C TYR A 165 -35.12 -24.68 -69.88
N GLY A 166 -35.85 -24.72 -71.01
CA GLY A 166 -35.73 -23.74 -72.10
C GLY A 166 -36.10 -22.31 -71.69
N ASP A 167 -36.91 -22.15 -70.65
CA ASP A 167 -37.45 -20.84 -70.20
C ASP A 167 -36.94 -20.41 -68.80
N VAL A 168 -36.02 -21.17 -68.19
CA VAL A 168 -35.78 -21.07 -66.73
C VAL A 168 -34.68 -20.10 -66.32
N VAL A 169 -33.82 -19.62 -67.24
CA VAL A 169 -32.97 -18.46 -66.94
C VAL A 169 -32.76 -17.66 -68.22
N PRO A 170 -33.43 -16.50 -68.39
CA PRO A 170 -33.09 -15.57 -69.45
C PRO A 170 -31.59 -15.29 -69.44
N ARG A 171 -30.93 -15.34 -70.59
CA ARG A 171 -29.47 -15.18 -70.72
C ARG A 171 -28.92 -13.95 -69.98
N ARG A 172 -29.71 -12.88 -69.88
CA ARG A 172 -29.43 -11.67 -69.09
C ARG A 172 -29.22 -11.95 -67.60
N ASP A 173 -30.04 -12.81 -67.01
CA ASP A 173 -29.98 -13.12 -65.58
C ASP A 173 -28.77 -14.02 -65.27
N TRP A 174 -28.42 -14.91 -66.20
CA TRP A 174 -27.18 -15.69 -66.12
C TRP A 174 -25.94 -14.79 -66.23
N GLU A 175 -25.91 -13.88 -67.20
CA GLU A 175 -24.80 -12.93 -67.37
C GLU A 175 -24.65 -12.02 -66.13
N THR A 176 -25.77 -11.61 -65.52
CA THR A 176 -25.77 -10.83 -64.27
C THR A 176 -25.24 -11.66 -63.08
N LEU A 177 -25.67 -12.91 -62.96
CA LEU A 177 -25.21 -13.81 -61.89
C LEU A 177 -23.73 -14.13 -62.01
N ASP A 178 -23.25 -14.42 -63.23
CA ASP A 178 -21.85 -14.68 -63.53
C ASP A 178 -20.97 -13.45 -63.25
N HIS A 179 -21.44 -12.26 -63.61
CA HIS A 179 -20.75 -11.01 -63.27
C HIS A 179 -20.63 -10.81 -61.76
N THR A 180 -21.73 -11.02 -61.03
CA THR A 180 -21.77 -10.91 -59.55
C THR A 180 -20.83 -11.93 -58.90
N HIS A 181 -20.78 -13.15 -59.42
CA HIS A 181 -19.88 -14.18 -58.92
C HIS A 181 -18.41 -13.80 -59.10
N LYS A 182 -18.03 -13.31 -60.28
CA LYS A 182 -16.67 -12.85 -60.58
C LYS A 182 -16.25 -11.67 -59.69
N GLU A 183 -17.16 -10.72 -59.47
CA GLU A 183 -16.90 -9.57 -58.59
C GLU A 183 -16.69 -10.01 -57.13
N ASN A 184 -17.50 -10.94 -56.64
CA ASN A 184 -17.34 -11.48 -55.29
C ASN A 184 -16.04 -12.28 -55.14
N LEU A 185 -15.62 -13.02 -56.16
CA LEU A 185 -14.36 -13.75 -56.15
C LEU A 185 -13.15 -12.81 -55.98
N LEU A 186 -13.16 -11.68 -56.70
CA LEU A 186 -12.13 -10.64 -56.58
C LEU A 186 -12.13 -9.97 -55.19
N LYS A 187 -13.32 -9.73 -54.62
CA LYS A 187 -13.44 -9.18 -53.25
C LYS A 187 -12.88 -10.13 -52.20
N VAL A 188 -13.13 -11.43 -52.32
CA VAL A 188 -12.58 -12.44 -51.41
C VAL A 188 -11.06 -12.50 -51.51
N GLN A 189 -10.49 -12.55 -52.73
CA GLN A 189 -9.04 -12.53 -52.93
C GLN A 189 -8.38 -11.26 -52.36
N PHE A 190 -9.03 -10.10 -52.51
CA PHE A 190 -8.53 -8.85 -51.94
C PHE A 190 -8.58 -8.86 -50.41
N SER A 191 -9.66 -9.41 -49.82
CA SER A 191 -9.78 -9.58 -48.37
C SER A 191 -8.70 -10.52 -47.83
N GLU A 192 -8.47 -11.67 -48.47
CA GLU A 192 -7.45 -12.64 -48.06
C GLU A 192 -6.03 -12.05 -48.11
N MET A 193 -5.74 -11.22 -49.12
CA MET A 193 -4.46 -10.52 -49.23
C MET A 193 -4.28 -9.45 -48.15
N PHE A 194 -5.36 -8.72 -47.81
CA PHE A 194 -5.34 -7.73 -46.73
C PHE A 194 -5.20 -8.39 -45.34
N ASP A 195 -5.90 -9.50 -45.10
CA ASP A 195 -5.81 -10.30 -43.88
C ASP A 195 -4.42 -10.94 -43.73
N SER A 196 -3.79 -11.35 -44.84
CA SER A 196 -2.42 -11.87 -44.84
C SER A 196 -1.39 -10.79 -44.50
N THR A 197 -1.61 -9.57 -44.99
CA THR A 197 -0.70 -8.43 -44.74
C THR A 197 -0.81 -7.96 -43.28
N THR A 198 -2.04 -7.85 -42.77
CA THR A 198 -2.29 -7.49 -41.36
C THR A 198 -1.82 -8.57 -40.38
N ALA A 199 -1.97 -9.85 -40.71
CA ALA A 199 -1.42 -10.95 -39.91
C ALA A 199 0.12 -10.90 -39.86
N ARG A 200 0.77 -10.57 -40.98
CA ARG A 200 2.23 -10.41 -41.05
C ARG A 200 2.71 -9.25 -40.16
N ASP A 201 2.04 -8.11 -40.24
CA ASP A 201 2.40 -6.92 -39.44
C ASP A 201 2.16 -7.16 -37.93
N SER A 202 1.10 -7.88 -37.58
CA SER A 202 0.83 -8.30 -36.18
C SER A 202 1.92 -9.21 -35.64
N LEU A 203 2.33 -10.23 -36.40
CA LEU A 203 3.40 -11.15 -36.01
C LEU A 203 4.76 -10.43 -35.87
N GLN A 204 5.00 -9.42 -36.71
CA GLN A 204 6.21 -8.62 -36.63
C GLN A 204 6.21 -7.70 -35.39
N GLY A 205 5.07 -7.09 -35.07
CA GLY A 205 4.89 -6.32 -33.83
C GLY A 205 5.02 -7.19 -32.57
N GLU A 206 4.51 -8.43 -32.59
CA GLU A 206 4.72 -9.39 -31.50
C GLU A 206 6.19 -9.77 -31.34
N LEU A 207 6.91 -10.01 -32.45
CA LEU A 207 8.35 -10.31 -32.43
C LEU A 207 9.17 -9.16 -31.85
N GLU A 208 8.84 -7.92 -32.22
CA GLU A 208 9.46 -6.71 -31.65
C GLU A 208 9.12 -6.56 -30.17
N GLY A 209 7.87 -6.79 -29.79
CA GLY A 209 7.43 -6.83 -28.39
C GLY A 209 8.15 -7.90 -27.56
N PHE A 210 8.40 -9.10 -28.10
CA PHE A 210 9.19 -10.14 -27.43
C PHE A 210 10.67 -9.76 -27.29
N LYS A 211 11.24 -9.04 -28.27
CA LYS A 211 12.61 -8.53 -28.18
C LYS A 211 12.74 -7.43 -27.13
N GLU A 212 11.74 -6.57 -26.98
CA GLU A 212 11.70 -5.52 -25.95
C GLU A 212 11.35 -6.07 -24.56
N ALA A 213 10.47 -7.07 -24.47
CA ALA A 213 10.09 -7.72 -23.21
C ALA A 213 11.11 -8.77 -22.74
N SER A 214 12.09 -9.13 -23.58
CA SER A 214 13.23 -9.93 -23.15
C SER A 214 14.05 -9.11 -22.17
N THR A 215 13.91 -9.42 -20.87
CA THR A 215 14.77 -8.87 -19.83
C THR A 215 16.22 -8.95 -20.31
N PRO A 216 16.95 -7.81 -20.40
CA PRO A 216 18.34 -7.83 -20.84
C PRO A 216 19.10 -8.84 -19.99
N ARG A 217 19.81 -9.75 -20.66
CA ARG A 217 20.55 -10.82 -19.99
C ARG A 217 21.47 -10.18 -18.93
N PRO A 218 21.43 -10.61 -17.66
CA PRO A 218 22.25 -10.04 -16.62
C PRO A 218 23.74 -10.10 -17.00
N GLU A 219 24.48 -9.05 -16.63
CA GLU A 219 25.94 -9.03 -16.76
C GLU A 219 26.55 -9.97 -15.70
N TRP A 220 26.63 -11.26 -16.03
CA TRP A 220 27.14 -12.29 -15.11
C TRP A 220 28.57 -12.06 -14.63
N GLU A 221 29.36 -11.27 -15.34
CA GLU A 221 30.73 -10.92 -14.93
C GLU A 221 30.74 -10.11 -13.63
N GLN A 222 29.69 -9.34 -13.33
CA GLN A 222 29.57 -8.60 -12.06
C GLN A 222 29.42 -9.54 -10.85
N CYS A 223 29.01 -10.80 -11.06
CA CYS A 223 28.87 -11.77 -9.97
C CYS A 223 30.24 -12.28 -9.45
N ALA A 224 31.33 -12.06 -10.19
CA ALA A 224 32.67 -12.44 -9.80
C ALA A 224 33.12 -11.80 -8.47
N ASP A 225 32.83 -10.52 -8.28
CA ASP A 225 33.26 -9.76 -7.10
C ASP A 225 32.60 -10.27 -5.82
N VAL A 226 31.36 -10.74 -5.92
CA VAL A 226 30.57 -11.23 -4.78
C VAL A 226 30.98 -12.64 -4.36
N LEU A 227 31.48 -13.45 -5.29
CA LEU A 227 31.79 -14.87 -5.08
C LEU A 227 33.27 -15.15 -4.82
N GLY A 228 34.07 -14.09 -4.58
CA GLY A 228 35.47 -14.20 -4.18
C GLY A 228 36.46 -14.26 -5.34
N GLY A 229 36.10 -13.72 -6.51
CA GLY A 229 37.03 -13.50 -7.63
C GLY A 229 36.56 -14.05 -8.98
N SER A 230 37.08 -13.45 -10.05
CA SER A 230 36.74 -13.77 -11.46
C SER A 230 37.12 -15.20 -11.87
N GLU A 231 38.24 -15.73 -11.38
CA GLU A 231 38.72 -17.08 -11.71
C GLU A 231 37.78 -18.17 -11.18
N ARG A 232 37.38 -18.08 -9.90
CA ARG A 232 36.43 -19.01 -9.27
C ARG A 232 35.05 -18.97 -9.92
N TRP A 233 34.60 -17.78 -10.34
CA TRP A 233 33.33 -17.64 -11.04
C TRP A 233 33.38 -18.20 -12.47
N ALA A 234 34.50 -18.02 -13.18
CA ALA A 234 34.70 -18.59 -14.51
C ALA A 234 34.58 -20.12 -14.45
N ASP A 235 35.26 -20.77 -13.51
CA ASP A 235 35.20 -22.24 -13.32
C ASP A 235 33.77 -22.75 -13.07
N LEU A 236 32.98 -22.01 -12.29
CA LEU A 236 31.60 -22.39 -11.94
C LEU A 236 30.58 -22.08 -13.05
N SER A 237 30.81 -21.01 -13.82
CA SER A 237 29.85 -20.50 -14.80
C SER A 237 30.13 -20.95 -16.24
N GLN A 238 31.30 -21.54 -16.50
CA GLN A 238 31.70 -22.02 -17.82
C GLN A 238 30.75 -23.11 -18.32
N GLY A 239 30.23 -22.92 -19.54
CA GLY A 239 29.30 -23.87 -20.18
C GLY A 239 27.89 -23.91 -19.60
N GLN A 240 27.57 -23.11 -18.57
CA GLN A 240 26.26 -23.11 -17.93
C GLN A 240 25.27 -22.13 -18.58
N SER A 241 23.98 -22.50 -18.62
CA SER A 241 22.89 -21.61 -19.06
C SER A 241 22.68 -20.46 -18.05
N SER A 242 22.04 -19.35 -18.47
CA SER A 242 21.73 -18.23 -17.57
C SER A 242 20.96 -18.66 -16.32
N GLN A 243 20.00 -19.57 -16.48
CA GLN A 243 19.20 -20.07 -15.37
C GLN A 243 20.06 -20.92 -14.43
N ARG A 244 20.96 -21.74 -14.97
CA ARG A 244 21.86 -22.56 -14.17
C ARG A 244 22.92 -21.73 -13.44
N ARG A 245 23.41 -20.65 -14.05
CA ARG A 245 24.28 -19.65 -13.40
C ARG A 245 23.58 -18.97 -12.23
N LEU A 246 22.30 -18.64 -12.39
CA LEU A 246 21.48 -18.09 -11.30
C LEU A 246 21.34 -19.08 -10.14
N GLU A 247 21.07 -20.36 -10.43
CA GLU A 247 20.96 -21.40 -9.40
C GLU A 247 22.27 -21.58 -8.63
N ILE A 248 23.41 -21.58 -9.32
CA ILE A 248 24.74 -21.67 -8.70
C ILE A 248 25.01 -20.43 -7.83
N LEU A 249 24.71 -19.23 -8.35
CA LEU A 249 24.81 -17.99 -7.60
C LEU A 249 23.93 -18.02 -6.34
N LEU A 250 22.68 -18.48 -6.44
CA LEU A 250 21.77 -18.60 -5.30
C LEU A 250 22.22 -19.67 -4.30
N ALA A 251 22.84 -20.76 -4.76
CA ALA A 251 23.40 -21.78 -3.88
C ALA A 251 24.63 -21.27 -3.10
N GLU A 252 25.47 -20.45 -3.72
CA GLU A 252 26.64 -19.83 -3.09
C GLU A 252 26.26 -18.65 -2.18
N LEU A 253 25.35 -17.77 -2.62
CA LEU A 253 24.81 -16.66 -1.81
C LEU A 253 23.93 -17.16 -0.66
N GLY A 254 23.13 -18.19 -0.94
CA GLY A 254 22.39 -18.96 0.05
C GLY A 254 23.29 -19.92 0.82
N GLY A 255 24.59 -19.64 0.85
CA GLY A 255 25.67 -20.45 1.40
C GLY A 255 25.21 -21.19 2.65
N LYS A 256 25.60 -22.47 2.70
CA LYS A 256 25.38 -23.43 3.80
C LYS A 256 24.97 -22.68 5.05
N ASN A 257 23.75 -22.96 5.48
CA ASN A 257 23.12 -22.65 6.76
C ASN A 257 24.03 -23.07 7.95
N SER A 258 25.24 -22.53 8.02
CA SER A 258 26.27 -22.92 8.97
C SER A 258 25.79 -22.45 10.32
N GLU A 259 25.43 -23.43 11.14
CA GLU A 259 25.03 -23.23 12.53
C GLU A 259 26.17 -22.59 13.34
N PHE A 260 27.40 -22.65 12.83
CA PHE A 260 28.60 -22.13 13.46
C PHE A 260 29.44 -21.29 12.49
N PHE A 261 29.98 -20.18 12.99
CA PHE A 261 30.98 -19.35 12.33
C PHE A 261 32.34 -19.55 13.01
N THR A 262 33.42 -19.56 12.25
CA THR A 262 34.78 -19.55 12.82
C THR A 262 35.15 -18.12 13.18
N GLY A 263 35.60 -17.88 14.42
CA GLY A 263 36.07 -16.58 14.89
C GLY A 263 37.32 -16.10 14.13
N LEU A 264 37.49 -14.79 14.04
CA LEU A 264 38.54 -14.13 13.23
C LEU A 264 39.93 -14.11 13.89
N GLY A 265 40.08 -14.70 15.08
CA GLY A 265 41.35 -14.72 15.82
C GLY A 265 41.50 -13.57 16.82
N THR A 266 42.57 -13.61 17.62
CA THR A 266 42.90 -12.59 18.63
C THR A 266 43.95 -11.57 18.19
N SER A 267 44.34 -11.56 16.91
CA SER A 267 45.34 -10.63 16.36
C SER A 267 44.94 -9.16 16.54
N ASP A 268 45.94 -8.28 16.60
CA ASP A 268 45.72 -6.84 16.71
C ASP A 268 45.02 -6.23 15.50
N ASP A 269 45.09 -6.90 14.34
CA ASP A 269 44.41 -6.53 13.09
C ASP A 269 42.88 -6.74 13.15
N VAL A 270 42.38 -7.48 14.15
CA VAL A 270 40.95 -7.73 14.32
C VAL A 270 40.36 -6.69 15.29
N PRO A 271 39.22 -6.05 14.97
CA PRO A 271 38.57 -5.11 15.89
C PRO A 271 38.31 -5.75 17.25
N ILE A 272 38.58 -5.03 18.35
CA ILE A 272 38.52 -5.54 19.73
C ILE A 272 37.22 -6.31 20.03
N TYR A 273 36.09 -5.86 19.49
CA TYR A 273 34.75 -6.44 19.71
C TYR A 273 34.49 -7.71 18.89
N LEU A 274 35.38 -8.06 17.96
CA LEU A 274 35.32 -9.23 17.07
C LEU A 274 36.45 -10.22 17.33
N ARG A 275 37.37 -9.92 18.27
CA ARG A 275 38.45 -10.82 18.68
C ARG A 275 37.86 -12.01 19.44
N TYR A 276 37.80 -13.15 18.76
CA TYR A 276 37.35 -14.40 19.34
C TYR A 276 38.00 -15.56 18.59
N GLU A 277 38.48 -16.54 19.34
CA GLU A 277 39.00 -17.81 18.81
C GLU A 277 38.03 -18.94 19.16
N GLY A 278 37.60 -19.67 18.12
CA GLY A 278 36.67 -20.79 18.24
C GLY A 278 35.44 -20.66 17.36
N GLN A 279 34.48 -21.56 17.56
CA GLN A 279 33.22 -21.58 16.81
C GLN A 279 32.12 -20.79 17.53
N LEU A 280 31.49 -19.87 16.81
CA LEU A 280 30.39 -19.03 17.27
C LEU A 280 29.07 -19.55 16.72
N LYS A 281 28.11 -19.85 17.59
CA LYS A 281 26.79 -20.31 17.15
C LYS A 281 26.00 -19.16 16.50
N ASN A 282 25.51 -19.40 15.29
CA ASN A 282 24.62 -18.47 14.60
C ASN A 282 23.21 -18.56 15.18
N HIS A 283 22.87 -17.65 16.09
CA HIS A 283 21.53 -17.57 16.69
C HIS A 283 20.44 -17.00 15.77
N ARG A 284 20.79 -16.58 14.54
CA ARG A 284 19.85 -16.06 13.52
C ARG A 284 18.82 -15.08 14.08
N LEU A 285 19.30 -14.15 14.90
CA LEU A 285 18.42 -13.21 15.60
C LEU A 285 17.76 -12.29 14.57
N LYS A 286 16.42 -12.35 14.50
CA LYS A 286 15.63 -11.40 13.70
C LYS A 286 15.84 -9.98 14.24
N LYS A 287 15.68 -8.96 13.38
CA LYS A 287 15.82 -7.53 13.75
C LYS A 287 15.10 -7.18 15.06
N ASN A 288 13.88 -7.69 15.26
CA ASN A 288 13.09 -7.44 16.47
C ASN A 288 13.71 -8.05 17.74
N ALA A 289 14.38 -9.20 17.62
CA ALA A 289 15.09 -9.83 18.74
C ALA A 289 16.35 -9.05 19.10
N VAL A 290 17.12 -8.61 18.09
CA VAL A 290 18.31 -7.75 18.29
C VAL A 290 17.93 -6.43 18.96
N VAL A 291 16.86 -5.78 18.49
CA VAL A 291 16.38 -4.52 19.09
C VAL A 291 15.94 -4.72 20.54
N ARG A 292 15.31 -5.86 20.88
CA ARG A 292 14.98 -6.17 22.28
C ARG A 292 16.22 -6.33 23.14
N ILE A 293 17.19 -7.14 22.71
CA ILE A 293 18.44 -7.34 23.44
C ILE A 293 19.17 -6.02 23.63
N LEU A 294 19.25 -5.20 22.58
CA LEU A 294 19.88 -3.90 22.64
C LEU A 294 19.15 -2.98 23.63
N LYS A 295 17.82 -2.95 23.62
CA LYS A 295 17.02 -2.19 24.60
C LYS A 295 17.27 -2.66 26.04
N GLU A 296 17.36 -3.97 26.27
CA GLU A 296 17.66 -4.51 27.60
C GLU A 296 19.07 -4.13 28.06
N VAL A 297 20.08 -4.23 27.17
CA VAL A 297 21.45 -3.79 27.46
C VAL A 297 21.51 -2.28 27.74
N TRP A 298 20.79 -1.46 26.99
CA TRP A 298 20.71 -0.02 27.25
C TRP A 298 19.98 0.32 28.53
N LYS A 299 18.89 -0.40 28.87
CA LYS A 299 18.22 -0.25 30.16
C LYS A 299 19.19 -0.57 31.30
N GLU A 300 19.91 -1.69 31.21
CA GLU A 300 20.88 -2.09 32.22
C GLU A 300 22.02 -1.05 32.36
N LYS A 301 22.52 -0.53 31.23
CA LYS A 301 23.49 0.57 31.23
C LYS A 301 22.96 1.84 31.88
N VAL A 302 21.72 2.25 31.57
CA VAL A 302 21.08 3.43 32.17
C VAL A 302 20.86 3.22 33.68
N MET A 303 20.51 2.01 34.10
CA MET A 303 20.35 1.68 35.52
C MET A 303 21.71 1.69 36.24
N GLU A 304 22.77 1.16 35.64
CA GLU A 304 24.11 1.14 36.23
C GLU A 304 24.76 2.54 36.25
N ASP A 305 24.56 3.35 35.20
CA ASP A 305 24.97 4.76 35.18
C ASP A 305 24.17 5.59 36.20
N GLY A 306 22.87 5.31 36.35
CA GLY A 306 22.04 5.86 37.43
C GLY A 306 22.53 5.44 38.81
N ARG A 307 22.98 4.19 38.99
CA ARG A 307 23.57 3.69 40.24
C ARG A 307 24.92 4.34 40.53
N ARG A 308 25.76 4.57 39.52
CA ARG A 308 27.01 5.34 39.65
C ARG A 308 26.74 6.79 40.04
N MET A 309 25.81 7.46 39.36
CA MET A 309 25.36 8.81 39.70
C MET A 309 24.76 8.87 41.11
N LEU A 310 23.98 7.87 41.52
CA LEU A 310 23.42 7.79 42.87
C LEU A 310 24.51 7.56 43.91
N ASN A 311 25.52 6.75 43.61
CA ASN A 311 26.68 6.55 44.49
C ASN A 311 27.52 7.83 44.62
N ASP A 312 27.71 8.58 43.53
CA ASP A 312 28.38 9.89 43.55
C ASP A 312 27.55 10.91 44.34
N VAL A 313 26.24 10.99 44.10
CA VAL A 313 25.32 11.85 44.88
C VAL A 313 25.31 11.45 46.34
N ASN A 314 25.34 10.16 46.69
CA ASN A 314 25.42 9.69 48.07
C ASN A 314 26.78 10.02 48.70
N LEU A 315 27.87 10.01 47.93
CA LEU A 315 29.19 10.45 48.37
C LEU A 315 29.18 11.97 48.66
N TYR A 316 28.64 12.78 47.75
CA TYR A 316 28.46 14.22 47.95
C TYR A 316 27.51 14.51 49.11
N ARG A 317 26.44 13.73 49.28
CA ARG A 317 25.46 13.87 50.36
C ARG A 317 26.04 13.45 51.71
N SER A 318 26.95 12.48 51.74
CA SER A 318 27.72 12.10 52.93
C SER A 318 28.72 13.19 53.31
N GLN A 319 29.43 13.77 52.35
CA GLN A 319 30.32 14.92 52.57
C GLN A 319 29.54 16.16 53.02
N PHE A 320 28.39 16.44 52.39
CA PHE A 320 27.49 17.53 52.82
C PHE A 320 26.91 17.28 54.21
N ALA A 321 26.56 16.04 54.55
CA ALA A 321 26.08 15.69 55.89
C ALA A 321 27.19 15.85 56.95
N GLN A 322 28.45 15.54 56.63
CA GLN A 322 29.60 15.86 57.51
C GLN A 322 29.80 17.37 57.67
N VAL A 323 29.67 18.14 56.58
CA VAL A 323 29.74 19.61 56.64
C VAL A 323 28.59 20.20 57.45
N ILE A 324 27.36 19.72 57.26
CA ILE A 324 26.17 20.12 58.04
C ILE A 324 26.32 19.70 59.50
N TYR A 325 26.86 18.52 59.80
CA TYR A 325 27.13 18.09 61.16
C TYR A 325 28.18 18.97 61.85
N LEU A 326 29.26 19.33 61.15
CA LEU A 326 30.25 20.30 61.62
C LEU A 326 29.63 21.70 61.80
N PHE A 327 28.77 22.13 60.88
CA PHE A 327 28.01 23.39 60.99
C PHE A 327 27.02 23.35 62.16
N HIS A 328 26.35 22.22 62.39
CA HIS A 328 25.42 21.97 63.51
C HIS A 328 26.16 21.90 64.86
N CYS A 329 27.38 21.35 64.89
CA CYS A 329 28.25 21.40 66.06
C CYS A 329 28.72 22.83 66.35
N CYS A 330 29.03 23.63 65.31
CA CYS A 330 29.29 25.07 65.45
C CYS A 330 28.04 25.88 65.85
N LEU A 331 26.86 25.55 65.33
CA LEU A 331 25.59 26.24 65.60
C LEU A 331 24.93 25.82 66.92
N LYS A 332 25.29 24.67 67.51
CA LYS A 332 24.99 24.39 68.93
C LYS A 332 25.64 25.42 69.86
N SER A 333 26.65 26.16 69.39
CA SER A 333 27.22 27.30 70.10
C SER A 333 26.38 28.59 69.97
N VAL A 334 25.40 28.64 69.05
CA VAL A 334 24.59 29.84 68.77
C VAL A 334 23.11 29.44 68.60
N ASN A 335 22.37 29.44 69.73
CA ASN A 335 20.94 29.12 69.82
C ASN A 335 20.04 30.02 68.95
N ARG A 336 19.69 29.62 67.72
CA ARG A 336 18.58 30.25 66.99
C ARG A 336 17.82 29.37 65.98
N PHE A 337 18.17 28.09 65.81
CA PHE A 337 17.68 27.30 64.67
C PHE A 337 16.63 26.21 64.96
N GLU A 338 16.04 26.15 66.16
CA GLU A 338 14.97 25.17 66.46
C GLU A 338 13.60 25.51 65.84
N ARG A 339 13.39 26.77 65.40
CA ARG A 339 12.10 27.22 64.84
C ARG A 339 11.90 26.87 63.37
N ILE A 340 12.99 26.68 62.61
CA ILE A 340 12.93 26.49 61.16
C ILE A 340 12.81 24.99 60.82
N THR A 341 13.44 24.12 61.59
CA THR A 341 13.42 22.67 61.39
C THR A 341 12.04 22.05 61.62
N ARG A 342 11.22 22.61 62.53
CA ARG A 342 9.83 22.16 62.72
C ARG A 342 8.91 22.43 61.53
N GLY A 343 9.22 23.43 60.68
CA GLY A 343 8.44 23.72 59.48
C GLY A 343 8.77 22.84 58.27
N ILE A 344 9.99 22.29 58.21
CA ILE A 344 10.46 21.51 57.06
C ILE A 344 10.14 20.01 57.20
N VAL A 345 9.99 19.51 58.43
CA VAL A 345 9.67 18.09 58.70
C VAL A 345 8.25 17.70 58.23
N PHE A 346 7.37 18.65 57.93
CA PHE A 346 6.01 18.37 57.45
C PHE A 346 5.95 17.89 55.99
N PHE A 347 7.01 18.09 55.21
CA PHE A 347 7.01 17.79 53.76
C PHE A 347 7.49 16.37 53.41
N ILE A 348 7.72 15.49 54.39
CA ILE A 348 8.26 14.13 54.16
C ILE A 348 7.21 13.03 54.40
N HIS A 349 6.00 13.34 54.86
CA HIS A 349 4.93 12.34 54.91
C HIS A 349 4.34 12.16 53.51
N ARG A 350 4.36 10.93 52.99
CA ARG A 350 3.76 10.57 51.69
C ARG A 350 2.25 10.82 51.66
N GLU A 351 1.61 10.82 52.82
CA GLU A 351 0.17 10.94 52.95
C GLU A 351 -0.16 12.01 53.99
N VAL A 352 -1.15 12.85 53.69
CA VAL A 352 -1.53 14.01 54.49
C VAL A 352 -3.02 14.00 54.77
N THR A 353 -3.38 14.35 56.01
CA THR A 353 -4.78 14.42 56.46
C THR A 353 -5.32 15.85 56.39
N VAL A 354 -6.65 15.99 56.48
CA VAL A 354 -7.32 17.30 56.50
C VAL A 354 -6.86 18.14 57.70
N ALA A 355 -6.65 17.52 58.87
CA ALA A 355 -6.17 18.20 60.08
C ALA A 355 -4.74 18.74 59.90
N ASP A 356 -3.89 17.97 59.20
CA ASP A 356 -2.51 18.31 58.92
C ASP A 356 -2.39 19.52 57.99
N LEU A 357 -3.14 19.55 56.88
CA LEU A 357 -3.18 20.71 55.99
C LEU A 357 -3.81 21.92 56.67
N ARG A 358 -4.88 21.73 57.45
CA ARG A 358 -5.52 22.82 58.19
C ARG A 358 -4.55 23.47 59.19
N ALA A 359 -3.76 22.67 59.90
CA ALA A 359 -2.70 23.17 60.79
C ALA A 359 -1.58 23.87 60.01
N ALA A 360 -1.15 23.30 58.87
CA ALA A 360 -0.13 23.90 58.02
C ALA A 360 -0.57 25.27 57.47
N PHE A 361 -1.79 25.37 56.92
CA PHE A 361 -2.33 26.64 56.40
C PHE A 361 -2.49 27.70 57.50
N LYS A 362 -2.98 27.32 58.69
CA LYS A 362 -3.07 28.26 59.83
C LYS A 362 -1.71 28.68 60.37
N ASN A 363 -0.69 27.82 60.26
CA ASN A 363 0.69 28.16 60.64
C ASN A 363 1.36 29.09 59.62
N ILE A 364 1.06 28.92 58.32
CA ILE A 364 1.58 29.78 57.24
C ILE A 364 0.88 31.14 57.27
N ASP A 365 -0.45 31.15 57.46
CA ASP A 365 -1.24 32.37 57.52
C ASP A 365 -2.33 32.30 58.61
N PRO A 366 -2.05 32.87 59.80
CA PRO A 366 -3.02 32.93 60.90
C PRO A 366 -4.23 33.82 60.62
N SER A 367 -4.20 34.66 59.58
CA SER A 367 -5.27 35.60 59.22
C SER A 367 -6.32 35.01 58.26
N LEU A 368 -6.11 33.76 57.83
CA LEU A 368 -7.00 33.05 56.93
C LEU A 368 -8.34 32.74 57.61
N ASP A 369 -9.45 33.16 56.99
CA ASP A 369 -10.78 32.93 57.52
C ASP A 369 -11.17 31.44 57.42
N ALA A 370 -11.84 30.94 58.46
CA ALA A 370 -12.18 29.53 58.58
C ALA A 370 -13.07 29.02 57.43
N ILE A 371 -13.92 29.90 56.88
CA ILE A 371 -14.85 29.57 55.78
C ILE A 371 -14.07 29.33 54.48
N THR A 372 -13.14 30.22 54.13
CA THR A 372 -12.28 30.05 52.95
C THR A 372 -11.35 28.86 53.11
N LEU A 373 -10.77 28.65 54.30
CA LEU A 373 -9.91 27.49 54.57
C LEU A 373 -10.68 26.16 54.41
N ASP A 374 -11.89 26.08 54.94
CA ASP A 374 -12.72 24.87 54.82
C ASP A 374 -13.17 24.62 53.39
N TRP A 375 -13.48 25.67 52.62
CA TRP A 375 -13.77 25.54 51.19
C TRP A 375 -12.57 25.03 50.39
N VAL A 376 -11.37 25.56 50.64
CA VAL A 376 -10.12 25.11 49.99
C VAL A 376 -9.83 23.64 50.33
N LEU A 377 -9.99 23.24 51.59
CA LEU A 377 -9.79 21.85 52.02
C LEU A 377 -10.85 20.91 51.41
N THR A 378 -12.11 21.35 51.34
CA THR A 378 -13.20 20.61 50.69
C THR A 378 -12.90 20.35 49.22
N MET A 379 -12.33 21.33 48.51
CA MET A 379 -11.92 21.20 47.11
C MET A 379 -10.66 20.38 46.92
N ALA A 380 -9.67 20.51 47.81
CA ALA A 380 -8.43 19.73 47.74
C ALA A 380 -8.69 18.22 47.88
N PHE A 381 -9.57 17.84 48.80
CA PHE A 381 -9.94 16.45 49.05
C PHE A 381 -11.16 15.97 48.24
N GLN A 382 -11.83 16.85 47.50
CA GLN A 382 -13.06 16.58 46.73
C GLN A 382 -14.21 15.98 47.57
N ILE A 383 -14.41 16.51 48.78
CA ILE A 383 -15.40 16.03 49.76
C ILE A 383 -16.58 17.03 49.84
N HIS A 384 -17.72 16.66 50.44
CA HIS A 384 -18.78 17.62 50.77
C HIS A 384 -18.54 18.30 52.14
N GLN A 385 -18.85 19.60 52.25
CA GLN A 385 -18.55 20.44 53.43
C GLN A 385 -19.05 19.86 54.77
N GLY A 386 -20.11 19.05 54.77
CA GLY A 386 -20.66 18.39 55.96
C GLY A 386 -19.83 17.21 56.49
N GLU A 387 -18.89 16.68 55.70
CA GLU A 387 -18.10 15.49 56.02
C GLU A 387 -16.63 15.83 56.34
N LEU A 388 -16.25 17.11 56.22
CA LEU A 388 -14.86 17.60 56.37
C LEU A 388 -14.25 17.32 57.76
N GLU A 389 -15.06 17.38 58.81
CA GLU A 389 -14.64 17.13 60.20
C GLU A 389 -14.61 15.63 60.57
N GLN A 390 -15.28 14.78 59.78
CA GLN A 390 -15.42 13.34 60.04
C GLN A 390 -14.51 12.48 59.14
N HIS A 391 -13.93 13.08 58.10
CA HIS A 391 -13.06 12.39 57.16
C HIS A 391 -11.68 12.10 57.74
N THR A 392 -11.34 10.81 57.86
CA THR A 392 -10.03 10.30 58.27
C THR A 392 -9.16 9.85 57.09
N THR A 393 -9.59 10.17 55.87
CA THR A 393 -8.94 9.67 54.65
C THR A 393 -7.63 10.40 54.40
N GLN A 394 -6.59 9.60 54.27
CA GLN A 394 -5.23 10.03 53.96
C GLN A 394 -5.09 10.20 52.44
N MET A 395 -4.59 11.36 52.00
CA MET A 395 -4.39 11.66 50.57
C MET A 395 -2.90 11.84 50.28
N ASP A 396 -2.44 11.34 49.14
CA ASP A 396 -1.06 11.52 48.69
C ASP A 396 -0.74 13.00 48.52
N THR A 397 0.40 13.42 49.07
CA THR A 397 0.83 14.82 49.11
C THR A 397 0.95 15.48 47.75
N GLU A 398 1.46 14.75 46.76
CA GLU A 398 1.65 15.29 45.42
C GLU A 398 0.30 15.55 44.74
N LEU A 399 -0.66 14.65 44.96
CA LEU A 399 -2.02 14.76 44.45
C LEU A 399 -2.80 15.88 45.17
N ALA A 400 -2.61 16.03 46.47
CA ALA A 400 -3.16 17.13 47.26
C ALA A 400 -2.69 18.50 46.74
N LEU A 401 -1.39 18.63 46.45
CA LEU A 401 -0.82 19.85 45.90
C LEU A 401 -1.32 20.14 44.48
N GLN A 402 -1.47 19.10 43.65
CA GLN A 402 -2.03 19.27 42.30
C GLN A 402 -3.47 19.79 42.35
N HIS A 403 -4.31 19.26 43.24
CA HIS A 403 -5.67 19.77 43.42
C HIS A 403 -5.65 21.21 43.95
N LEU A 404 -4.79 21.52 44.92
CA LEU A 404 -4.66 22.87 45.45
C LEU A 404 -4.19 23.90 44.41
N LEU A 405 -3.29 23.50 43.50
CA LEU A 405 -2.81 24.34 42.40
C LEU A 405 -3.87 24.53 41.30
N ALA A 406 -4.77 23.57 41.14
CA ALA A 406 -5.87 23.65 40.18
C ALA A 406 -7.04 24.51 40.69
N ILE A 407 -7.13 24.73 42.01
CA ILE A 407 -8.12 25.63 42.59
C ILE A 407 -7.63 27.07 42.37
N ASP A 408 -8.32 27.78 41.50
CA ASP A 408 -8.07 29.20 41.23
C ASP A 408 -8.61 30.05 42.40
N VAL A 409 -7.86 30.08 43.51
CA VAL A 409 -8.20 30.90 44.68
C VAL A 409 -7.75 32.33 44.41
N THR A 410 -8.63 33.15 43.84
CA THR A 410 -8.40 34.60 43.75
C THR A 410 -8.46 35.22 45.16
N ARG A 411 -7.33 35.25 45.87
CA ARG A 411 -7.23 35.94 47.15
C ARG A 411 -7.03 37.43 46.93
N ALA A 412 -8.07 38.23 47.21
CA ALA A 412 -7.87 39.64 47.50
C ALA A 412 -7.05 39.74 48.80
N GLY A 413 -5.99 40.55 48.80
CA GLY A 413 -5.11 40.77 49.95
C GLY A 413 -5.84 41.19 51.24
N PRO A 414 -5.11 41.32 52.37
CA PRO A 414 -5.71 41.46 53.70
C PRO A 414 -6.73 42.61 53.75
N ARG A 415 -7.97 42.29 54.16
CA ARG A 415 -9.04 43.27 54.39
C ARG A 415 -8.62 44.23 55.49
N GLN A 416 -8.64 45.53 55.19
CA GLN A 416 -8.44 46.56 56.20
C GLN A 416 -9.54 46.46 57.28
N PRO A 417 -9.22 46.67 58.56
CA PRO A 417 -10.21 46.64 59.63
C PRO A 417 -11.22 47.79 59.45
N TYR A 418 -12.51 47.46 59.51
CA TYR A 418 -13.57 48.46 59.56
C TYR A 418 -13.40 49.36 60.80
N PRO A 419 -13.70 50.67 60.69
CA PRO A 419 -13.66 51.57 61.84
C PRO A 419 -14.74 51.17 62.85
N ILE A 420 -14.30 51.07 64.11
CA ILE A 420 -15.18 50.95 65.28
C ILE A 420 -16.07 52.19 65.33
N MET A 421 -17.39 51.99 65.37
CA MET A 421 -18.33 53.07 65.68
C MET A 421 -18.13 53.52 67.13
N ILE A 422 -17.87 54.82 67.31
CA ILE A 422 -18.31 55.60 68.47
C ILE A 422 -19.35 56.59 67.94
#